data_AF-A0A8J3M9Y1-F1
#
_entry.id   AF-A0A8J3M9Y1-F1
#
_cell.length_a   1.000
_cell.length_b   1.000
_cell.length_c   1.000
_cell.angle_alpha   90.00
_cell.angle_beta   90.00
_cell.angle_gamma   90.00
#
_symmetry.space_group_name_H-M   'P 1'
#
loop_
_entity.id
_entity.type
_entity.pdbx_description
1 polymer ?
#
loop_
_entity_poly.entity_id
_entity_poly.type
_entity_poly.pdbx_seq_one_letter_code
_entity_poly.pdbx_strand_id
1 'polypeptide(L)'
;MKGLNAAHASPTAFANAAPNSRVGMIASYMDVTASLQDQTDRMAALEALVDLTVPTTEDFVAENLSEDATMTAEEIAEAIDALDPESATYDADVAAIAAALSGLDPADEANTDALAGLADAISGTVEAQDQQAEIAGQIADLAVEIDDTRSDQLSALSEAYAPHDVKDLTNESLAELHGLLGLSDESIPDVTAEISDALATDEAPLAGSE
;
A
#
# COMPACT_ATOMS: atom_id res chain seq x y z
N MET A 1 -29.44 -17.37 11.43
CA MET A 1 -28.58 -18.00 10.41
C MET A 1 -28.55 -19.53 10.53
N LYS A 2 -29.06 -20.30 9.55
CA LYS A 2 -28.83 -21.75 9.52
C LYS A 2 -27.42 -21.99 8.99
N GLY A 3 -26.55 -22.70 9.72
CA GLY A 3 -25.17 -23.00 9.28
C GLY A 3 -24.09 -22.34 10.15
N LEU A 4 -24.31 -21.11 10.61
CA LEU A 4 -23.34 -20.33 11.42
C LEU A 4 -23.62 -20.35 12.92
N ASN A 5 -24.47 -21.26 13.42
CA ASN A 5 -24.79 -21.36 14.85
C ASN A 5 -23.57 -21.57 15.75
N ALA A 6 -22.46 -22.07 15.18
CA ALA A 6 -21.20 -22.26 15.90
C ALA A 6 -20.57 -20.92 16.34
N ALA A 7 -20.97 -19.78 15.76
CA ALA A 7 -20.57 -18.45 16.23
C ALA A 7 -21.04 -18.13 17.67
N HIS A 8 -22.05 -18.83 18.18
CA HIS A 8 -22.47 -18.72 19.59
C HIS A 8 -21.66 -19.59 20.55
N ALA A 9 -20.63 -20.29 20.07
CA ALA A 9 -19.80 -21.12 20.92
C ALA A 9 -19.11 -20.28 22.01
N SER A 10 -18.86 -20.89 23.18
CA SER A 10 -18.15 -20.18 24.25
C SER A 10 -16.66 -20.01 23.89
N PRO A 11 -15.96 -19.03 24.50
CA PRO A 11 -14.52 -18.87 24.30
C PRO A 11 -13.72 -20.16 24.58
N THR A 12 -14.14 -20.96 25.56
CA THR A 12 -13.52 -22.26 25.85
C THR A 12 -13.72 -23.27 24.72
N ALA A 13 -14.88 -23.26 24.05
CA ALA A 13 -15.14 -24.14 22.91
C ALA A 13 -14.29 -23.73 21.70
N PHE A 14 -14.14 -22.43 21.43
CA PHE A 14 -13.21 -21.91 20.42
C PHE A 14 -11.76 -22.36 20.70
N ALA A 15 -11.28 -22.20 21.93
CA ALA A 15 -9.92 -22.56 22.31
C ALA A 15 -9.60 -24.08 22.20
N ASN A 16 -10.61 -24.95 22.15
CA ASN A 16 -10.43 -26.41 22.08
C ASN A 16 -11.03 -27.03 20.81
N ALA A 17 -11.49 -26.21 19.86
CA ALA A 17 -12.12 -26.69 18.65
C ALA A 17 -11.10 -27.42 17.77
N ALA A 18 -11.48 -28.56 17.22
CA ALA A 18 -10.71 -29.16 16.13
C ALA A 18 -10.79 -28.23 14.90
N PRO A 19 -9.71 -28.05 14.13
CA PRO A 19 -9.69 -27.12 12.98
C PRO A 19 -10.87 -27.36 12.01
N ASN A 20 -11.14 -28.61 11.66
CA ASN A 20 -12.21 -28.97 10.71
C ASN A 20 -13.61 -29.07 11.34
N SER A 21 -13.77 -28.69 12.62
CA SER A 21 -15.09 -28.61 13.24
C SER A 21 -15.77 -27.29 12.88
N ARG A 22 -17.10 -27.21 13.02
CA ARG A 22 -17.83 -25.96 12.77
C ARG A 22 -17.33 -24.78 13.61
N VAL A 23 -16.96 -25.04 14.87
CA VAL A 23 -16.40 -24.01 15.75
C VAL A 23 -14.99 -23.64 15.29
N GLY A 24 -14.19 -24.62 14.84
CA GLY A 24 -12.83 -24.38 14.33
C GLY A 24 -12.80 -23.60 13.02
N MET A 25 -13.71 -23.89 12.09
CA MET A 25 -13.85 -23.14 10.83
C MET A 25 -14.28 -21.70 11.09
N ILE A 26 -15.22 -21.47 12.02
CA ILE A 26 -15.60 -20.11 12.44
C ILE A 26 -14.44 -19.40 13.15
N ALA A 27 -13.64 -20.12 13.95
CA ALA A 27 -12.43 -19.57 14.55
C ALA A 27 -11.44 -19.10 13.48
N SER A 28 -11.21 -19.93 12.46
CA SER A 28 -10.34 -19.59 11.33
C SER A 28 -10.84 -18.35 10.58
N TYR A 29 -12.15 -18.24 10.32
CA TYR A 29 -12.74 -17.04 9.73
C TYR A 29 -12.52 -15.79 10.60
N MET A 30 -12.71 -15.92 11.92
CA MET A 30 -12.48 -14.85 12.88
C MET A 30 -11.02 -14.39 12.88
N ASP A 31 -10.07 -15.31 12.90
CA ASP A 31 -8.64 -15.02 12.93
C ASP A 31 -8.19 -14.31 11.64
N VAL A 32 -8.61 -14.80 10.47
CA VAL A 32 -8.30 -14.17 9.17
C VAL A 32 -8.92 -12.77 9.08
N THR A 33 -10.17 -12.61 9.53
CA THR A 33 -10.84 -11.30 9.54
C THR A 33 -10.14 -10.30 10.46
N ALA A 34 -9.68 -10.74 11.62
CA ALA A 34 -8.90 -9.89 12.53
C ALA A 34 -7.54 -9.48 11.92
N SER A 35 -6.87 -10.41 11.21
CA SER A 35 -5.63 -10.12 10.47
C SER A 35 -5.85 -9.07 9.39
N LEU A 36 -6.94 -9.19 8.63
CA LEU A 36 -7.31 -8.23 7.59
C LEU A 36 -7.56 -6.83 8.18
N GLN A 37 -8.19 -6.76 9.35
CA GLN A 37 -8.42 -5.50 10.04
C GLN A 37 -7.10 -4.84 10.46
N ASP A 38 -6.17 -5.59 11.06
CA ASP A 38 -4.84 -5.09 11.44
C ASP A 38 -4.05 -4.56 10.23
N GLN A 39 -4.09 -5.29 9.10
CA GLN A 39 -3.48 -4.85 7.85
C GLN A 39 -4.12 -3.55 7.31
N THR A 40 -5.45 -3.44 7.37
CA THR A 40 -6.17 -2.23 6.93
C THR A 40 -5.83 -1.03 7.82
N ASP A 41 -5.73 -1.23 9.13
CA ASP A 41 -5.30 -0.18 10.07
C ASP A 41 -3.86 0.25 9.79
N ARG A 42 -2.96 -0.70 9.49
CA ARG A 42 -1.57 -0.41 9.09
C ARG A 42 -1.51 0.33 7.75
N MET A 43 -2.37 -0.01 6.80
CA MET A 43 -2.50 0.72 5.53
C MET A 43 -2.85 2.18 5.77
N ALA A 44 -3.88 2.44 6.57
CA ALA A 44 -4.29 3.79 6.91
C ALA A 44 -3.17 4.57 7.62
N ALA A 45 -2.38 3.90 8.46
CA ALA A 45 -1.23 4.52 9.12
C ALA A 45 -0.11 4.89 8.13
N LEU A 46 0.18 4.04 7.13
CA LEU A 46 1.15 4.36 6.08
C LEU A 46 0.66 5.48 5.16
N GLU A 47 -0.60 5.44 4.74
CA GLU A 47 -1.22 6.49 3.93
C GLU A 47 -1.17 7.86 4.64
N ALA A 48 -1.27 7.88 5.96
CA ALA A 48 -1.15 9.10 6.76
C ALA A 48 0.30 9.67 6.84
N LEU A 49 1.31 8.87 6.50
CA LEU A 49 2.72 9.31 6.39
C LEU A 49 3.07 9.84 5.01
N VAL A 50 2.19 9.65 4.02
CA VAL A 50 2.39 10.20 2.67
C VAL A 50 2.32 11.73 2.75
N ASP A 51 3.42 12.38 2.38
CA ASP A 51 3.53 13.83 2.35
C ASP A 51 3.47 14.32 0.89
N LEU A 52 2.29 14.78 0.51
CA LEU A 52 2.02 15.34 -0.81
C LEU A 52 2.65 16.75 -1.02
N THR A 53 3.34 17.28 -0.03
CA THR A 53 4.05 18.57 -0.12
C THR A 53 5.53 18.42 -0.46
N VAL A 54 6.07 17.20 -0.46
CA VAL A 54 7.41 16.92 -0.96
C VAL A 54 7.46 17.29 -2.45
N PRO A 55 8.33 18.24 -2.86
CA PRO A 55 8.39 18.67 -4.24
C PRO A 55 8.94 17.54 -5.12
N THR A 56 8.50 17.50 -6.37
CA THR A 56 9.17 16.67 -7.37
C THR A 56 10.54 17.27 -7.71
N THR A 57 11.44 16.48 -8.28
CA THR A 57 12.74 16.97 -8.74
C THR A 57 12.57 18.09 -9.77
N GLU A 58 11.62 17.94 -10.69
CA GLU A 58 11.30 18.96 -11.69
C GLU A 58 10.83 20.27 -11.04
N ASP A 59 9.93 20.21 -10.05
CA ASP A 59 9.45 21.39 -9.33
C ASP A 59 10.59 22.07 -8.55
N PHE A 60 11.40 21.28 -7.83
CA PHE A 60 12.55 21.79 -7.10
C PHE A 60 13.52 22.52 -8.02
N VAL A 61 13.85 21.94 -9.19
CA VAL A 61 14.72 22.57 -10.17
C VAL A 61 14.07 23.84 -10.72
N ALA A 62 12.80 23.79 -11.11
CA ALA A 62 12.09 24.97 -11.65
C ALA A 62 12.07 26.15 -10.67
N GLU A 63 11.98 25.88 -9.36
CA GLU A 63 11.97 26.91 -8.31
C GLU A 63 13.37 27.48 -7.98
N ASN A 64 14.43 26.70 -8.20
CA ASN A 64 15.79 27.05 -7.77
C ASN A 64 16.76 27.33 -8.93
N LEU A 65 16.35 27.11 -10.18
CA LEU A 65 17.19 27.32 -11.36
C LEU A 65 17.49 28.81 -11.58
N SER A 66 18.78 29.14 -11.59
CA SER A 66 19.28 30.49 -11.90
C SER A 66 19.29 30.75 -13.41
N GLU A 67 19.15 32.02 -13.81
CA GLU A 67 19.40 32.44 -15.20
C GLU A 67 20.86 32.21 -15.62
N ASP A 68 21.79 32.17 -14.65
CA ASP A 68 23.22 31.91 -14.86
C ASP A 68 23.60 30.42 -14.74
N ALA A 69 22.60 29.52 -14.62
CA ALA A 69 22.84 28.09 -14.52
C ALA A 69 23.71 27.56 -15.68
N THR A 70 24.60 26.62 -15.36
CA THR A 70 25.57 26.09 -16.34
C THR A 70 25.08 24.84 -17.07
N MET A 71 23.96 24.28 -16.63
CA MET A 71 23.26 23.12 -17.20
C MET A 71 21.79 23.47 -17.42
N THR A 72 21.11 22.71 -18.28
CA THR A 72 19.67 22.86 -18.48
C THR A 72 18.88 22.29 -17.30
N ALA A 73 17.62 22.71 -17.15
CA ALA A 73 16.72 22.19 -16.11
C ALA A 73 16.60 20.66 -16.17
N GLU A 74 16.49 20.10 -17.38
CA GLU A 74 16.36 18.66 -17.61
C GLU A 74 17.65 17.92 -17.20
N GLU A 75 18.82 18.42 -17.57
CA GLU A 75 20.10 17.81 -17.18
C GLU A 75 20.33 17.87 -15.66
N ILE A 76 19.88 18.95 -15.01
CA ILE A 76 19.99 19.07 -13.55
C ILE A 76 19.01 18.12 -12.86
N ALA A 77 17.78 18.01 -13.35
CA ALA A 77 16.80 17.08 -12.79
C ALA A 77 17.30 15.63 -12.91
N GLU A 78 17.83 15.24 -14.08
CA GLU A 78 18.43 13.91 -14.28
C GLU A 78 19.64 13.69 -13.35
N ALA A 79 20.46 14.73 -13.11
CA ALA A 79 21.57 14.62 -12.18
C ALA A 79 21.13 14.44 -10.72
N ILE A 80 20.04 15.11 -10.30
CA ILE A 80 19.47 14.94 -8.96
C ILE A 80 18.85 13.55 -8.82
N ASP A 81 18.07 13.10 -9.80
CA ASP A 81 17.42 11.76 -9.78
C ASP A 81 18.45 10.61 -9.81
N ALA A 82 19.67 10.87 -10.30
CA ALA A 82 20.78 9.92 -10.32
C ALA A 82 21.62 9.93 -9.03
N LEU A 83 21.33 10.82 -8.07
CA LEU A 83 22.05 10.86 -6.80
C LEU A 83 21.81 9.56 -6.02
N ASP A 84 22.90 9.01 -5.49
CA ASP A 84 22.87 7.86 -4.60
C ASP A 84 23.39 8.28 -3.21
N PRO A 85 22.52 8.41 -2.20
CA PRO A 85 22.91 8.77 -0.83
C PRO A 85 23.93 7.84 -0.18
N GLU A 86 24.07 6.59 -0.67
CA GLU A 86 25.08 5.64 -0.17
C GLU A 86 26.43 5.77 -0.90
N SER A 87 26.51 6.60 -1.95
CA SER A 87 27.72 6.80 -2.72
C SER A 87 28.78 7.57 -1.94
N ALA A 88 30.04 7.13 -2.06
CA ALA A 88 31.19 7.84 -1.51
C ALA A 88 31.43 9.22 -2.16
N THR A 89 30.79 9.51 -3.30
CA THR A 89 30.88 10.80 -4.00
C THR A 89 29.66 11.69 -3.79
N TYR A 90 28.66 11.24 -3.03
CA TYR A 90 27.38 11.95 -2.87
C TYR A 90 27.54 13.44 -2.58
N ASP A 91 28.31 13.81 -1.54
CA ASP A 91 28.51 15.22 -1.17
C ASP A 91 29.17 16.04 -2.29
N ALA A 92 30.07 15.43 -3.07
CA ALA A 92 30.75 16.09 -4.17
C ALA A 92 29.80 16.26 -5.38
N ASP A 93 28.96 15.26 -5.63
CA ASP A 93 27.97 15.28 -6.71
C ASP A 93 26.87 16.32 -6.41
N VAL A 94 26.35 16.35 -5.18
CA VAL A 94 25.41 17.39 -4.71
C VAL A 94 26.01 18.78 -4.82
N ALA A 95 27.26 18.98 -4.40
CA ALA A 95 27.94 20.28 -4.51
C ALA A 95 28.12 20.73 -5.97
N ALA A 96 28.42 19.78 -6.88
CA ALA A 96 28.52 20.06 -8.30
C ALA A 96 27.18 20.46 -8.90
N ILE A 97 26.10 19.77 -8.52
CA ILE A 97 24.73 20.10 -8.93
C ILE A 97 24.33 21.48 -8.40
N ALA A 98 24.61 21.80 -7.12
CA ALA A 98 24.32 23.11 -6.55
C ALA A 98 25.03 24.25 -7.32
N ALA A 99 26.30 24.04 -7.71
CA ALA A 99 27.01 24.99 -8.57
C ALA A 99 26.39 25.10 -9.96
N ALA A 100 25.98 23.99 -10.57
CA ALA A 100 25.33 23.99 -11.88
C ALA A 100 23.98 24.70 -11.88
N LEU A 101 23.16 24.45 -10.86
CA LEU A 101 21.83 25.02 -10.65
C LEU A 101 21.87 26.52 -10.37
N SER A 102 22.85 26.98 -9.59
CA SER A 102 23.00 28.40 -9.23
C SER A 102 23.82 29.23 -10.22
N GLY A 103 24.72 28.60 -10.99
CA GLY A 103 25.70 29.29 -11.82
C GLY A 103 26.90 29.87 -11.05
N LEU A 104 26.98 29.65 -9.73
CA LEU A 104 28.04 30.19 -8.90
C LEU A 104 29.34 29.39 -9.06
N ASP A 105 30.47 30.11 -9.08
CA ASP A 105 31.80 29.48 -9.09
C ASP A 105 32.10 28.87 -7.71
N PRO A 106 32.30 27.53 -7.61
CA PRO A 106 32.64 26.88 -6.34
C PRO A 106 34.06 27.20 -5.85
N ALA A 107 34.93 27.78 -6.69
CA ALA A 107 36.26 28.23 -6.28
C ALA A 107 36.26 29.61 -5.60
N ASP A 108 35.16 30.37 -5.68
CA ASP A 108 35.02 31.66 -5.01
C ASP A 108 34.51 31.45 -3.57
N GLU A 109 35.34 31.83 -2.59
CA GLU A 109 35.00 31.74 -1.16
C GLU A 109 33.75 32.56 -0.79
N ALA A 110 33.39 33.58 -1.57
CA ALA A 110 32.17 34.35 -1.33
C ALA A 110 30.89 33.54 -1.59
N ASN A 111 30.98 32.47 -2.39
CA ASN A 111 29.83 31.63 -2.77
C ASN A 111 29.64 30.42 -1.84
N THR A 112 30.59 30.15 -0.94
CA THR A 112 30.60 28.92 -0.13
C THR A 112 29.31 28.72 0.66
N ASP A 113 28.82 29.74 1.36
CA ASP A 113 27.60 29.62 2.17
C ASP A 113 26.35 29.42 1.31
N ALA A 114 26.28 30.07 0.15
CA ALA A 114 25.13 29.96 -0.76
C ALA A 114 25.08 28.57 -1.41
N LEU A 115 26.23 28.08 -1.88
CA LEU A 115 26.36 26.73 -2.46
C LEU A 115 26.08 25.64 -1.43
N ALA A 116 26.55 25.81 -0.19
CA ALA A 116 26.26 24.88 0.90
C ALA A 116 24.75 24.85 1.21
N GLY A 117 24.09 26.01 1.29
CA GLY A 117 22.64 26.07 1.53
C GLY A 117 21.81 25.42 0.42
N LEU A 118 22.23 25.54 -0.84
CA LEU A 118 21.56 24.88 -1.97
C LEU A 118 21.84 23.38 -2.00
N ALA A 119 23.07 22.96 -1.68
CA ALA A 119 23.42 21.55 -1.50
C ALA A 119 22.56 20.90 -0.41
N ASP A 120 22.43 21.54 0.75
CA ASP A 120 21.56 21.08 1.84
C ASP A 120 20.10 20.95 1.39
N ALA A 121 19.61 21.89 0.57
CA ALA A 121 18.25 21.85 0.03
C ALA A 121 18.04 20.70 -0.97
N ILE A 122 19.03 20.44 -1.85
CA ILE A 122 19.03 19.28 -2.75
C ILE A 122 19.00 17.99 -1.93
N SER A 123 19.93 17.83 -0.98
CA SER A 123 20.01 16.62 -0.16
C SER A 123 18.74 16.38 0.66
N GLY A 124 18.18 17.43 1.26
CA GLY A 124 16.92 17.32 2.00
C GLY A 124 15.73 16.95 1.10
N THR A 125 15.72 17.38 -0.16
CA THR A 125 14.68 17.00 -1.13
C THR A 125 14.83 15.54 -1.53
N VAL A 126 16.04 15.09 -1.84
CA VAL A 126 16.32 13.68 -2.18
C VAL A 126 15.94 12.76 -1.02
N GLU A 127 16.37 13.08 0.21
CA GLU A 127 16.02 12.28 1.41
C GLU A 127 14.50 12.20 1.62
N ALA A 128 13.79 13.31 1.44
CA ALA A 128 12.33 13.33 1.58
C ALA A 128 11.65 12.49 0.49
N GLN A 129 12.11 12.57 -0.76
CA GLN A 129 11.59 11.79 -1.87
C GLN A 129 11.85 10.29 -1.69
N ASP A 130 13.05 9.91 -1.26
CA ASP A 130 13.40 8.51 -0.97
C ASP A 130 12.51 7.93 0.14
N GLN A 131 12.26 8.71 1.19
CA GLN A 131 11.34 8.32 2.25
C GLN A 131 9.90 8.12 1.72
N GLN A 132 9.43 9.02 0.86
CA GLN A 132 8.10 8.88 0.22
C GLN A 132 8.04 7.65 -0.70
N ALA A 133 9.12 7.35 -1.43
CA ALA A 133 9.21 6.17 -2.28
C ALA A 133 9.19 4.87 -1.44
N GLU A 134 9.88 4.84 -0.30
CA GLU A 134 9.82 3.70 0.63
C GLU A 134 8.40 3.47 1.16
N ILE A 135 7.73 4.54 1.62
CA ILE A 135 6.34 4.47 2.09
C ILE A 135 5.43 3.96 0.97
N ALA A 136 5.57 4.48 -0.25
CA ALA A 136 4.78 4.03 -1.39
C ALA A 136 5.01 2.55 -1.72
N GLY A 137 6.25 2.06 -1.60
CA GLY A 137 6.56 0.64 -1.74
C GLY A 137 5.88 -0.22 -0.66
N GLN A 138 5.95 0.20 0.61
CA GLN A 138 5.29 -0.50 1.71
C GLN A 138 3.77 -0.54 1.56
N ILE A 139 3.15 0.54 1.06
CA ILE A 139 1.73 0.60 0.71
C ILE A 139 1.41 -0.41 -0.39
N ALA A 140 2.21 -0.45 -1.46
CA ALA A 140 1.98 -1.38 -2.57
C ALA A 140 2.07 -2.85 -2.12
N ASP A 141 3.07 -3.20 -1.33
CA ASP A 141 3.25 -4.55 -0.79
C ASP A 141 2.08 -4.95 0.13
N LEU A 142 1.69 -4.06 1.06
CA LEU A 142 0.58 -4.31 1.97
C LEU A 142 -0.77 -4.40 1.25
N ALA A 143 -0.95 -3.68 0.14
CA ALA A 143 -2.17 -3.76 -0.66
C ALA A 143 -2.34 -5.15 -1.28
N VAL A 144 -1.23 -5.78 -1.71
CA VAL A 144 -1.24 -7.17 -2.19
C VAL A 144 -1.58 -8.14 -1.05
N GLU A 145 -0.95 -7.98 0.13
CA GLU A 145 -1.24 -8.82 1.29
C GLU A 145 -2.72 -8.73 1.74
N ILE A 146 -3.31 -7.53 1.67
CA ILE A 146 -4.72 -7.30 1.98
C ILE A 146 -5.62 -8.05 0.99
N ASP A 147 -5.29 -8.04 -0.31
CA ASP A 147 -6.08 -8.74 -1.33
C ASP A 147 -6.05 -10.26 -1.13
N ASP A 148 -4.86 -10.82 -0.87
CA ASP A 148 -4.69 -12.23 -0.53
C ASP A 148 -5.50 -12.59 0.73
N THR A 149 -5.42 -11.76 1.77
CA THR A 149 -6.13 -12.01 3.03
C THR A 149 -7.66 -11.88 2.87
N ARG A 150 -8.15 -11.01 1.99
CA ARG A 150 -9.59 -10.95 1.63
C ARG A 150 -10.06 -12.23 0.93
N SER A 151 -9.24 -12.79 0.04
CA SER A 151 -9.53 -14.07 -0.60
C SER A 151 -9.58 -15.22 0.42
N ASP A 152 -8.64 -15.24 1.37
CA ASP A 152 -8.63 -16.20 2.47
C ASP A 152 -9.84 -16.03 3.40
N GLN A 153 -10.26 -14.79 3.65
CA GLN A 153 -11.45 -14.47 4.46
C GLN A 153 -12.72 -15.05 3.82
N LEU A 154 -12.91 -14.83 2.52
CA LEU A 154 -14.04 -15.38 1.76
C LEU A 154 -14.01 -16.91 1.73
N SER A 155 -12.83 -17.50 1.55
CA SER A 155 -12.65 -18.96 1.57
C SER A 155 -13.01 -19.54 2.92
N ALA A 156 -12.51 -18.96 4.02
CA ALA A 156 -12.83 -19.39 5.38
C ALA A 156 -14.32 -19.24 5.71
N LEU A 157 -14.97 -18.17 5.26
CA LEU A 157 -16.41 -17.98 5.40
C LEU A 157 -17.20 -19.06 4.65
N SER A 158 -16.78 -19.37 3.42
CA SER A 158 -17.39 -20.41 2.58
C SER A 158 -17.30 -21.79 3.21
N GLU A 159 -16.13 -22.16 3.73
CA GLU A 159 -15.95 -23.42 4.46
C GLU A 159 -16.83 -23.48 5.72
N ALA A 160 -16.87 -22.39 6.49
CA ALA A 160 -17.67 -22.31 7.70
C ALA A 160 -19.18 -22.41 7.41
N TYR A 161 -19.64 -21.84 6.28
CA TYR A 161 -21.05 -21.81 5.90
C TYR A 161 -21.52 -23.03 5.08
N ALA A 162 -20.59 -23.85 4.57
CA ALA A 162 -20.89 -25.06 3.81
C ALA A 162 -21.95 -25.94 4.52
N PRO A 163 -22.85 -26.65 3.82
CA PRO A 163 -22.96 -26.72 2.37
C PRO A 163 -23.74 -25.56 1.77
N HIS A 164 -24.04 -24.51 2.54
CA HIS A 164 -24.74 -23.33 2.03
C HIS A 164 -23.76 -22.42 1.28
N ASP A 165 -24.27 -21.66 0.31
CA ASP A 165 -23.49 -20.71 -0.47
C ASP A 165 -23.44 -19.36 0.25
N VAL A 166 -22.26 -18.78 0.41
CA VAL A 166 -22.09 -17.47 1.06
C VAL A 166 -22.85 -16.35 0.34
N LYS A 167 -23.21 -16.54 -0.94
CA LYS A 167 -24.09 -15.65 -1.71
C LYS A 167 -25.52 -15.59 -1.16
N ASP A 168 -25.94 -16.58 -0.37
CA ASP A 168 -27.23 -16.58 0.32
C ASP A 168 -27.21 -15.75 1.62
N LEU A 169 -26.04 -15.29 2.07
CA LEU A 169 -25.91 -14.46 3.27
C LEU A 169 -26.30 -13.02 2.96
N THR A 170 -27.17 -12.46 3.79
CA THR A 170 -27.50 -11.03 3.74
C THR A 170 -26.47 -10.23 4.53
N ASN A 171 -26.30 -8.94 4.19
CA ASN A 171 -25.47 -8.02 4.97
C ASN A 171 -25.90 -7.95 6.45
N GLU A 172 -27.21 -8.06 6.73
CA GLU A 172 -27.73 -8.14 8.10
C GLU A 172 -27.24 -9.41 8.83
N SER A 173 -27.19 -10.55 8.14
CA SER A 173 -26.69 -11.81 8.71
C SER A 173 -25.17 -11.75 8.93
N LEU A 174 -24.43 -11.12 8.02
CA LEU A 174 -22.99 -10.92 8.18
C LEU A 174 -22.68 -9.96 9.34
N ALA A 175 -23.44 -8.87 9.47
CA ALA A 175 -23.31 -7.94 10.61
C ALA A 175 -23.64 -8.63 11.94
N GLU A 176 -24.69 -9.46 11.99
CA GLU A 176 -25.00 -10.25 13.18
C GLU A 176 -23.88 -11.26 13.50
N LEU A 177 -23.28 -11.90 12.49
CA LEU A 177 -22.12 -12.79 12.66
C LEU A 177 -20.93 -12.03 13.23
N HIS A 178 -20.60 -10.86 12.67
CA HIS A 178 -19.50 -10.02 13.13
C HIS A 178 -19.72 -9.55 14.56
N GLY A 179 -20.94 -9.12 14.90
CA GLY A 179 -21.32 -8.77 16.26
C GLY A 179 -21.18 -9.92 17.27
N LEU A 180 -21.46 -11.16 16.85
CA LEU A 180 -21.25 -12.35 17.70
C LEU A 180 -19.78 -12.70 17.89
N LEU A 181 -18.96 -12.50 16.86
CA LEU A 181 -17.52 -12.79 16.89
C LEU A 181 -16.69 -11.63 17.47
N GLY A 182 -17.29 -10.47 17.70
CA GLY A 182 -16.59 -9.27 18.17
C GLY A 182 -15.73 -8.62 17.08
N LEU A 183 -16.06 -8.84 15.81
CA LEU A 183 -15.38 -8.26 14.64
C LEU A 183 -16.06 -6.95 14.26
N SER A 184 -15.33 -6.05 13.58
CA SER A 184 -15.89 -4.77 13.12
C SER A 184 -16.83 -4.96 11.92
N ASP A 185 -17.82 -4.08 11.76
CA ASP A 185 -18.69 -4.07 10.57
C ASP A 185 -17.92 -3.70 9.29
N GLU A 186 -16.83 -2.94 9.41
CA GLU A 186 -15.94 -2.55 8.30
C GLU A 186 -15.18 -3.75 7.72
N SER A 187 -15.03 -4.83 8.49
CA SER A 187 -14.37 -6.06 8.06
C SER A 187 -15.33 -7.07 7.39
N ILE A 188 -16.61 -6.72 7.22
CA ILE A 188 -17.60 -7.59 6.56
C ILE A 188 -17.18 -7.81 5.10
N PRO A 189 -17.01 -9.06 4.65
CA PRO A 189 -16.62 -9.33 3.27
C PRO A 189 -17.74 -8.98 2.29
N ASP A 190 -17.37 -8.49 1.12
CA ASP A 190 -18.30 -8.35 -0.01
C ASP A 190 -18.53 -9.70 -0.68
N VAL A 191 -19.57 -10.41 -0.24
CA VAL A 191 -19.98 -11.70 -0.81
C VAL A 191 -20.73 -11.57 -2.15
N THR A 192 -20.96 -10.34 -2.64
CA THR A 192 -21.69 -10.06 -3.90
C THR A 192 -20.77 -9.77 -5.09
N ALA A 193 -19.50 -9.41 -4.85
CA ALA A 193 -18.49 -9.13 -5.87
C ALA A 193 -18.09 -10.34 -6.74
N GLU A 194 -18.31 -11.57 -6.23
CA GLU A 194 -18.05 -12.88 -6.85
C GLU A 194 -18.91 -13.23 -8.10
N ILE A 195 -19.48 -12.24 -8.79
CA ILE A 195 -20.24 -12.43 -10.05
C ILE A 195 -19.43 -12.01 -11.29
N SER A 196 -18.36 -11.20 -11.16
CA SER A 196 -17.75 -10.61 -12.35
C SER A 196 -16.65 -11.44 -13.02
N ASP A 197 -15.97 -12.35 -12.32
CA ASP A 197 -14.81 -13.06 -12.90
C ASP A 197 -15.11 -14.49 -13.41
N ALA A 198 -16.20 -15.10 -12.94
CA ALA A 198 -16.62 -16.44 -13.40
C ALA A 198 -17.55 -16.44 -14.64
N LEU A 199 -18.05 -15.28 -15.06
CA LEU A 199 -18.89 -15.12 -16.27
C LEU A 199 -18.15 -14.55 -17.49
N ALA A 200 -16.86 -14.22 -17.36
CA ALA A 200 -16.04 -13.74 -18.48
C ALA A 200 -15.45 -14.89 -19.35
N THR A 201 -15.61 -16.15 -18.94
CA THR A 201 -15.04 -17.31 -19.67
C THR A 201 -16.07 -18.23 -20.35
N ASP A 202 -17.37 -17.91 -20.34
CA ASP A 202 -18.41 -18.76 -20.95
C ASP A 202 -19.21 -18.11 -22.09
N GLU A 203 -18.53 -17.36 -22.97
CA GLU A 203 -18.98 -17.21 -24.36
C GLU A 203 -17.83 -17.50 -25.33
N ALA A 204 -17.48 -18.78 -25.43
CA ALA A 204 -16.86 -19.31 -26.64
C ALA A 204 -17.97 -19.84 -27.57
N PRO A 205 -18.31 -19.18 -28.69
CA PRO A 205 -19.06 -19.86 -29.73
C PRO A 205 -18.09 -20.76 -30.51
N LEU A 206 -18.06 -22.04 -30.13
CA LEU A 206 -17.53 -23.10 -30.99
C LEU A 206 -18.53 -23.45 -32.09
N ALA A 207 -18.06 -23.26 -33.32
CA ALA A 207 -18.34 -24.02 -34.54
C ALA A 207 -19.69 -23.85 -35.27
N GLY A 208 -19.58 -23.31 -36.48
CA GLY A 208 -20.47 -23.58 -37.61
C GLY A 208 -19.64 -23.71 -38.88
N SER A 209 -19.15 -24.92 -39.12
CA SER A 209 -18.62 -25.36 -40.41
C SER A 209 -19.73 -25.42 -41.45
N GLU A 210 -19.56 -24.72 -42.58
CA GLU A 210 -19.92 -25.12 -43.95
C GLU A 210 -19.07 -24.35 -44.95
#